data_AF-A0A2V9Z7X2-F1
#
_entry.id   AF-A0A2V9Z7X2-F1
#
_cell.length_a   1.000
_cell.length_b   1.000
_cell.length_c   1.000
_cell.angle_alpha   90.00
_cell.angle_beta   90.00
_cell.angle_gamma   90.00
#
_symmetry.space_group_name_H-M   'P 1'
#
loop_
_entity.id
_entity.type
_entity.pdbx_description
1 polymer ?
#
loop_
_entity_poly.entity_id
_entity_poly.type
_entity_poly.pdbx_seq_one_letter_code
_entity_poly.pdbx_strand_id
1 'polypeptide(L)' 'ITRKALLTVFRTEGGLSTGLRRTFVSRDCPYFKVDVEFQAVGRPDRNEDGRVTLVEANEDIILKVSTPYLQFSVAD' A
#
# COMPACT_ATOMS: atom_id res chain seq x y z
N ILE A 1 -11.39 2.18 -6.17
CA ILE A 1 -11.18 1.04 -5.24
C ILE A 1 -10.42 1.58 -4.03
N THR A 2 -10.80 1.21 -2.80
CA THR A 2 -10.19 1.73 -1.57
C THR A 2 -9.14 0.76 -1.00
N ARG A 3 -8.27 1.25 -0.11
CA ARG A 3 -7.35 0.42 0.68
C ARG A 3 -8.06 -0.70 1.42
N LYS A 4 -9.23 -0.42 2.00
CA LYS A 4 -10.07 -1.45 2.67
C LYS A 4 -10.40 -2.62 1.74
N ALA A 5 -10.78 -2.33 0.49
CA ALA A 5 -11.09 -3.37 -0.48
C ALA A 5 -9.85 -4.21 -0.82
N LEU A 6 -8.69 -3.57 -1.00
CA LEU A 6 -7.43 -4.27 -1.25
C LEU A 6 -7.06 -5.24 -0.12
N LEU A 7 -7.26 -4.81 1.13
CA LEU A 7 -6.96 -5.62 2.33
C LEU A 7 -7.82 -6.88 2.47
N THR A 8 -8.88 -7.04 1.67
CA THR A 8 -9.68 -8.29 1.68
C THR A 8 -8.97 -9.45 0.97
N VAL A 9 -8.12 -9.16 -0.01
CA VAL A 9 -7.42 -10.16 -0.83
C VAL A 9 -5.90 -10.09 -0.69
N PHE A 10 -5.37 -8.95 -0.27
CA PHE A 10 -3.97 -8.77 0.12
C PHE A 10 -3.81 -8.53 1.62
N ARG A 11 -2.58 -8.69 2.11
CA ARG A 11 -2.13 -8.20 3.42
C ARG A 11 -0.88 -7.34 3.24
N THR A 12 -0.55 -6.53 4.23
CA THR A 12 0.71 -5.78 4.26
C THR A 12 1.86 -6.73 4.61
N GLU A 13 3.00 -6.54 3.96
CA GLU A 13 4.27 -7.20 4.29
C GLU A 13 5.31 -6.10 4.61
N GLY A 14 6.32 -6.42 5.42
CA GLY A 14 7.46 -5.51 5.60
C GLY A 14 8.14 -5.19 4.26
N GLY A 15 8.70 -3.99 4.11
CA GLY A 15 9.28 -3.56 2.83
C GLY A 15 9.07 -2.06 2.56
N LEU A 16 8.94 -1.70 1.28
CA LEU A 16 8.72 -0.31 0.87
C LEU A 16 7.40 0.21 1.45
N SER A 17 7.52 1.12 2.43
CA SER A 17 6.39 1.84 3.01
C SER A 17 6.75 3.33 3.06
N THR A 18 6.33 4.07 2.04
CA THR A 18 6.10 5.51 2.19
C THR A 18 4.61 5.66 2.48
N GLY A 19 4.14 6.64 3.26
CA GLY A 19 2.76 6.57 3.78
C GLY A 19 1.65 6.48 2.72
N LEU A 20 1.92 6.91 1.48
CA LEU A 20 1.04 6.75 0.32
C LEU A 20 1.52 5.73 -0.73
N ARG A 21 2.58 4.97 -0.46
CA ARG A 21 3.00 3.86 -1.31
C ARG A 21 3.43 2.66 -0.48
N ARG A 22 2.78 1.52 -0.71
CA ARG A 22 3.02 0.32 0.08
C ARG A 22 3.04 -0.94 -0.75
N THR A 23 3.91 -1.87 -0.35
CA THR A 23 3.91 -3.23 -0.89
C THR A 23 2.87 -4.10 -0.17
N PHE A 24 2.09 -4.82 -0.97
CA PHE A 24 1.07 -5.76 -0.53
C PHE A 24 1.38 -7.14 -1.08
N VAL A 25 1.07 -8.16 -0.28
CA VAL A 25 1.26 -9.56 -0.64
C VAL A 25 -0.08 -10.28 -0.64
N SER A 26 -0.28 -11.16 -1.62
CA SER A 26 -1.52 -11.94 -1.73
C SER A 26 -1.71 -12.81 -0.48
N ARG A 27 -2.96 -12.92 -0.01
CA ARG A 27 -3.32 -13.82 1.09
C ARG A 27 -3.19 -15.29 0.71
N ASP A 28 -3.42 -15.62 -0.56
CA ASP A 28 -3.38 -17.00 -1.06
C ASP A 28 -1.98 -17.46 -1.48
N CYS A 29 -1.12 -16.53 -1.90
CA CYS A 29 0.25 -16.83 -2.32
C CYS A 29 1.22 -15.75 -1.81
N PRO A 30 1.97 -16.00 -0.72
CA PRO A 30 2.82 -15.01 -0.08
C PRO A 30 4.09 -14.62 -0.87
N TYR A 31 4.23 -15.14 -2.10
CA TYR A 31 5.25 -14.74 -3.07
C TYR A 31 4.76 -13.69 -4.05
N PHE A 32 3.43 -13.58 -4.23
CA PHE A 32 2.81 -12.66 -5.17
C PHE A 32 2.66 -11.29 -4.52
N LYS A 33 3.41 -10.31 -5.03
CA LYS A 33 3.45 -8.95 -4.48
C LYS A 33 3.04 -7.90 -5.51
N VAL A 34 2.49 -6.81 -5.01
CA VAL A 34 2.16 -5.59 -5.76
C VAL A 34 2.55 -4.37 -4.94
N ASP A 35 3.08 -3.35 -5.62
CA ASP A 35 3.22 -2.02 -5.03
C ASP A 35 1.99 -1.18 -5.37
N VAL A 36 1.44 -0.51 -4.37
CA VAL A 36 0.22 0.29 -4.53
C VAL A 36 0.48 1.72 -4.11
N GLU A 37 0.15 2.67 -4.99
CA GLU A 37 0.12 4.11 -4.69
C GLU A 37 -1.30 4.52 -4.32
N PHE A 38 -1.42 5.34 -3.28
CA PHE A 38 -2.68 5.84 -2.75
C PHE A 38 -2.79 7.36 -2.84
N GLN A 39 -4.02 7.84 -2.88
CA GLN A 39 -4.40 9.20 -2.57
C GLN A 39 -5.04 9.25 -1.19
N ALA A 40 -4.62 10.20 -0.37
CA ALA A 40 -5.21 10.43 0.93
C ALA A 40 -6.65 10.96 0.81
N VAL A 41 -7.55 10.40 1.63
CA VAL A 41 -8.92 10.91 1.76
C VAL A 41 -9.07 11.58 3.12
N GLY A 42 -9.66 12.78 3.15
CA GLY A 42 -9.92 13.55 4.37
C GLY A 42 -8.69 14.20 5.00
N ARG A 43 -7.53 14.17 4.33
CA ARG A 43 -6.27 14.81 4.76
C ARG A 43 -5.41 15.15 3.53
N PRO A 44 -4.48 16.10 3.62
CA PRO A 44 -3.57 16.37 2.52
C PRO A 44 -2.54 15.25 2.35
N ASP A 45 -2.12 15.01 1.10
CA ASP A 45 -1.08 14.02 0.78
C ASP A 45 0.30 14.41 1.33
N ARG A 46 0.52 15.71 1.58
CA ARG A 46 1.76 16.26 2.14
C ARG A 46 1.45 17.20 3.30
N ASN A 47 2.33 17.21 4.30
CA ASN A 47 2.27 18.18 5.40
C ASN A 47 2.86 19.54 4.99
N GLU A 48 2.88 20.49 5.92
CA GLU A 48 3.37 21.87 5.70
C GLU A 48 4.87 21.92 5.30
N ASP A 49 5.66 20.92 5.71
CA ASP A 49 7.08 20.76 5.32
C ASP A 49 7.24 20.09 3.94
N GLY A 50 6.13 19.78 3.25
CA GLY A 50 6.13 19.12 1.95
C GLY A 50 6.42 17.61 2.00
N ARG A 51 6.49 17.00 3.20
CA ARG A 51 6.67 15.56 3.38
C ARG A 51 5.36 14.82 3.18
N VAL A 52 5.44 13.65 2.53
CA VAL A 52 4.28 12.78 2.34
C VAL A 52 3.71 12.35 3.69
N THR A 53 2.38 12.38 3.82
CA THR A 53 1.70 11.93 5.03
C THR A 53 2.03 10.46 5.31
N LEU A 54 2.38 10.15 6.56
CA LEU A 54 2.59 8.78 7.05
C LEU A 54 1.31 8.16 7.60
N VAL A 55 0.26 8.96 7.75
CA VAL A 55 -1.05 8.48 8.20
C VAL A 55 -1.66 7.71 7.05
N GLU A 56 -2.11 6.49 7.34
CA GLU A 56 -2.79 5.60 6.40
C GLU A 56 -4.25 5.45 6.81
N ALA A 57 -5.19 5.51 5.86
CA ALA A 57 -6.61 5.33 6.13
C ALA A 57 -7.23 4.26 5.20
N ASN A 58 -8.25 3.57 5.70
CA ASN A 58 -8.95 2.52 4.95
C ASN A 58 -9.70 3.07 3.71
N GLU A 59 -10.04 4.34 3.78
CA GLU A 59 -10.73 5.14 2.79
C GLU A 59 -9.81 5.65 1.68
N ASP A 60 -8.48 5.53 1.85
CA ASP A 60 -7.50 5.95 0.84
C ASP A 60 -7.77 5.26 -0.50
N ILE A 61 -7.69 6.04 -1.57
CA ILE A 61 -8.05 5.60 -2.92
C ILE A 61 -6.82 5.08 -3.62
N ILE A 62 -6.92 3.90 -4.23
CA ILE A 62 -5.85 3.34 -5.07
C ILE A 62 -5.72 4.18 -6.34
N LEU A 63 -4.53 4.74 -6.57
CA LEU A 63 -4.17 5.45 -7.79
C LEU A 63 -3.51 4.53 -8.81
N LYS A 64 -2.55 3.72 -8.35
CA LYS A 64 -1.79 2.81 -9.21
C LYS A 64 -1.52 1.52 -8.50
N VAL A 65 -1.43 0.46 -9.29
CA VAL A 65 -0.97 -0.86 -8.87
C VAL A 65 0.12 -1.25 -9.86
N SER A 66 1.27 -1.70 -9.35
CA SER A 66 2.35 -2.19 -10.20
C SER A 66 1.94 -3.44 -10.97
N THR A 67 2.69 -3.77 -12.02
CA THR A 67 2.71 -5.15 -12.53
C THR A 67 3.04 -6.09 -11.37
N PRO A 68 2.29 -7.19 -11.17
CA PRO A 68 2.58 -8.12 -10.10
C PRO A 68 3.93 -8.79 -10.30
N TYR A 69 4.62 -9.05 -9.20
CA TYR A 69 5.94 -9.67 -9.22
C TYR A 69 6.06 -10.75 -8.17
N LEU A 70 6.95 -11.70 -8.43
CA LEU A 70 7.30 -12.76 -7.49
C LEU A 70 8.52 -12.32 -6.68
N GLN A 71 8.41 -12.41 -5.36
CA GLN A 71 9.53 -12.18 -4.46
C GLN A 71 9.36 -13.08 -3.24
N PHE A 72 10.48 -13.62 -2.73
CA PHE A 72 10.47 -14.37 -1.47
C PHE A 72 9.84 -13.54 -0.34
N SER A 73 9.11 -14.23 0.53
CA SER A 73 8.56 -13.60 1.73
C SER A 73 9.70 -13.08 2.59
N VAL A 74 9.58 -11.83 3.02
CA VAL A 74 10.46 -11.24 4.02
C VAL A 74 9.95 -11.74 5.36
N ALA A 75 10.70 -12.65 5.99
CA ALA A 75 10.53 -12.93 7.40
C ALA A 75 10.98 -11.68 8.19
N ASP A 76 10.20 -11.30 9.20
CA ASP A 76 10.64 -10.33 10.22
C ASP A 76 11.78 -10.93 11.04
#